data_AF-A0A552QTK4-F1
#
_entry.id   AF-A0A552QTK4-F1
#
_cell.length_a   1.000
_cell.length_b   1.000
_cell.length_c   1.000
_cell.angle_alpha   90.00
_cell.angle_beta   90.00
_cell.angle_gamma   90.00
#
_symmetry.space_group_name_H-M   'P 1'
#
loop_
_entity.id
_entity.type
_entity.pdbx_description
1 polymer ?
#
loop_
_entity_poly.entity_id
_entity_poly.type
_entity_poly.pdbx_seq_one_letter_code
_entity_poly.pdbx_strand_id
1 'polypeptide(L)'
;MIRGPFACEPLRVTIASERVTLPYSPAARWIGAICGSATTAGALLPLLTDEDRDRIITRLARGTLPADAVASGFYDVLRAAVPELAWWETYRLLALSAQPSPAGRMLLAGLNPWLQPPAAWCYAVYELLTQDVAEKDRFRFDAQLKTPPTGVDDDFGDMDFDQMVAVARSTPGMG
;
A
#
# COMPACT_ATOMS: atom_id res chain seq x y z
N MET A 1 -18.37 15.43 -2.69
CA MET A 1 -18.44 14.81 -1.35
C MET A 1 -17.02 14.39 -1.00
N ILE A 2 -16.39 15.06 -0.04
CA ILE A 2 -15.01 14.75 0.37
C ILE A 2 -15.11 13.52 1.27
N ARG A 3 -14.54 12.39 0.84
CA ARG A 3 -14.44 11.20 1.68
C ARG A 3 -13.48 11.51 2.83
N GLY A 4 -13.88 11.21 4.06
CA GLY A 4 -12.93 11.26 5.18
C GLY A 4 -11.81 10.23 4.96
N PRO A 5 -10.60 10.48 5.49
CA PRO A 5 -9.41 9.64 5.25
C PRO A 5 -9.50 8.21 5.79
N PHE A 6 -10.59 7.90 6.51
CA PHE A 6 -10.83 6.60 7.16
C PHE A 6 -12.17 5.98 6.73
N ALA A 7 -12.66 6.30 5.53
CA ALA A 7 -13.95 5.83 5.05
C ALA A 7 -14.00 4.28 5.00
N CYS A 8 -14.90 3.69 5.78
CA CYS A 8 -15.16 2.24 5.79
C CYS A 8 -16.13 1.80 4.67
N GLU A 9 -16.00 2.37 3.48
CA GLU A 9 -16.87 2.10 2.34
C GLU A 9 -16.28 1.02 1.43
N PRO A 10 -17.12 0.26 0.70
CA PRO A 10 -16.63 -0.60 -0.36
C PRO A 10 -15.89 0.18 -1.44
N LEU A 11 -14.76 -0.36 -1.92
CA LEU A 11 -14.01 0.19 -3.04
C LEU A 11 -14.52 -0.43 -4.34
N ARG A 12 -14.81 0.42 -5.33
CA ARG A 12 -15.18 -0.02 -6.68
C ARG A 12 -14.03 0.31 -7.60
N VAL A 13 -13.40 -0.70 -8.17
CA VAL A 13 -12.21 -0.56 -9.01
C VAL A 13 -12.41 -1.33 -10.31
N THR A 14 -11.61 -0.99 -11.32
CA THR A 14 -11.58 -1.73 -12.59
C THR A 14 -10.28 -2.50 -12.69
N ILE A 15 -10.36 -3.81 -12.87
CA ILE A 15 -9.21 -4.72 -12.99
C ILE A 15 -9.31 -5.40 -14.35
N ALA A 16 -8.37 -5.10 -15.25
CA ALA A 16 -8.37 -5.65 -16.61
C ALA A 16 -9.73 -5.50 -17.34
N SER A 17 -10.33 -4.32 -17.26
CA SER A 17 -11.67 -3.98 -17.78
C SER A 17 -12.87 -4.58 -17.03
N GLU A 18 -12.63 -5.34 -15.95
CA GLU A 18 -13.69 -5.85 -15.08
C GLU A 18 -13.94 -4.90 -13.91
N ARG A 19 -15.20 -4.49 -13.72
CA ARG A 19 -15.57 -3.78 -12.50
C ARG A 19 -15.72 -4.79 -11.38
N VAL A 20 -14.95 -4.61 -10.31
CA VAL A 20 -15.05 -5.43 -9.10
C VAL A 20 -15.34 -4.55 -7.90
N THR A 21 -15.98 -5.15 -6.90
CA THR A 21 -16.26 -4.49 -5.63
C THR A 21 -15.43 -5.16 -4.55
N LEU A 22 -14.55 -4.38 -3.92
CA LEU A 22 -13.86 -4.82 -2.71
C LEU A 22 -14.69 -4.35 -1.51
N PRO A 23 -15.23 -5.26 -0.70
CA PRO A 23 -15.83 -4.87 0.57
C PRO A 23 -14.79 -4.16 1.43
N TYR A 24 -15.25 -3.26 2.31
CA TYR A 24 -14.38 -2.72 3.34
C TYR A 24 -13.68 -3.86 4.08
N SER A 25 -12.36 -3.74 4.23
CA SER A 25 -11.52 -4.74 4.87
C SER A 25 -10.57 -4.05 5.85
N PRO A 26 -10.51 -4.51 7.12
CA PRO A 26 -9.59 -3.95 8.10
C PRO A 26 -8.14 -4.28 7.73
N ALA A 27 -7.18 -3.54 8.29
CA ALA A 27 -5.75 -3.67 7.98
C ALA A 27 -5.23 -5.12 8.05
N ALA A 28 -5.71 -5.92 9.01
CA ALA A 28 -5.37 -7.34 9.13
C ALA A 28 -5.59 -8.14 7.85
N ARG A 29 -6.67 -7.87 7.11
CA ARG A 29 -6.95 -8.55 5.83
C ARG A 29 -5.98 -8.15 4.73
N TRP A 30 -5.60 -6.88 4.68
CA TRP A 30 -4.60 -6.38 3.73
C TRP A 30 -3.21 -6.96 4.02
N ILE A 31 -2.84 -7.02 5.29
CA ILE A 31 -1.59 -7.66 5.75
C ILE A 31 -1.60 -9.14 5.36
N GLY A 32 -2.68 -9.87 5.66
CA GLY A 32 -2.81 -11.28 5.31
C GLY A 32 -2.76 -11.52 3.80
N ALA A 33 -3.38 -10.65 3.00
CA ALA A 33 -3.33 -10.67 1.55
C ALA A 33 -1.89 -10.49 1.01
N ILE A 34 -1.18 -9.48 1.48
CA ILE A 34 0.18 -9.15 1.03
C ILE A 34 1.19 -10.21 1.49
N CYS A 35 1.15 -10.59 2.76
CA CYS A 35 2.15 -11.48 3.35
C CYS A 35 1.84 -12.97 3.12
N GLY A 36 0.58 -13.33 2.87
CA GLY A 36 0.13 -14.71 2.66
C GLY A 36 0.15 -15.16 1.21
N SER A 37 0.42 -14.26 0.26
CA SER A 37 0.37 -14.57 -1.18
C SER A 37 1.76 -14.74 -1.77
N ALA A 38 1.96 -15.81 -2.54
CA ALA A 38 3.21 -16.05 -3.27
C ALA A 38 3.39 -15.10 -4.48
N THR A 39 2.31 -14.48 -4.97
CA THR A 39 2.31 -13.57 -6.11
C THR A 39 1.46 -12.35 -5.83
N THR A 40 1.78 -11.22 -6.47
CA THR A 40 0.99 -9.98 -6.37
C THR A 40 -0.46 -10.17 -6.85
N ALA A 41 -0.66 -10.90 -7.94
CA ALA A 41 -2.00 -11.23 -8.41
C ALA A 41 -2.79 -12.06 -7.36
N GLY A 42 -2.10 -12.94 -6.63
CA GLY A 42 -2.67 -13.70 -5.53
C GLY A 42 -3.12 -12.83 -4.36
N ALA A 43 -2.40 -11.73 -4.08
CA ALA A 43 -2.70 -10.82 -2.97
C ALA A 43 -4.06 -10.11 -3.11
N LEU A 44 -4.55 -9.92 -4.34
CA LEU A 44 -5.88 -9.35 -4.56
C LEU A 44 -7.01 -10.30 -4.14
N LEU A 45 -6.86 -11.59 -4.42
CA LEU A 45 -7.97 -12.56 -4.35
C LEU A 45 -8.65 -12.65 -2.98
N PRO A 46 -7.93 -12.64 -1.84
CA PRO A 46 -8.55 -12.65 -0.52
C PRO A 46 -9.35 -11.39 -0.15
N LEU A 47 -9.16 -10.29 -0.89
CA LEU A 47 -9.82 -9.01 -0.63
C LEU A 47 -11.13 -8.84 -1.42
N LEU A 48 -11.39 -9.70 -2.40
CA LEU A 48 -12.59 -9.68 -3.23
C LEU A 48 -13.77 -10.34 -2.52
N THR A 49 -14.98 -10.04 -2.99
CA THR A 49 -16.15 -10.87 -2.68
C THR A 49 -15.97 -12.28 -3.23
N ASP A 50 -16.67 -13.27 -2.68
CA ASP A 50 -16.58 -14.65 -3.17
C ASP A 50 -16.96 -14.75 -4.67
N GLU A 51 -17.97 -13.99 -5.11
CA GLU A 51 -18.39 -13.94 -6.51
C GLU A 51 -17.31 -13.36 -7.43
N ASP A 52 -16.75 -12.20 -7.09
CA ASP A 52 -15.69 -11.56 -7.89
C ASP A 52 -14.40 -12.40 -7.88
N ARG A 53 -14.09 -13.02 -6.74
CA ARG A 53 -12.94 -13.92 -6.58
C ARG A 53 -13.06 -15.13 -7.50
N ASP A 54 -14.18 -15.84 -7.46
CA ASP A 54 -14.40 -17.03 -8.28
C ASP A 54 -14.39 -16.69 -9.78
N ARG A 55 -14.95 -15.52 -10.15
CA ARG A 55 -14.91 -14.99 -11.52
C ARG A 55 -13.48 -14.73 -11.98
N ILE A 56 -12.66 -14.03 -11.19
CA ILE A 56 -11.26 -13.74 -11.53
C ILE A 56 -10.43 -15.03 -11.61
N ILE A 57 -10.56 -15.94 -10.63
CA ILE A 57 -9.85 -17.24 -10.62
C ILE A 57 -10.19 -18.04 -11.86
N THR A 58 -11.47 -18.14 -12.22
CA THR A 58 -11.91 -18.87 -13.42
C THR A 58 -11.27 -18.31 -14.69
N ARG A 59 -11.15 -16.99 -14.80
CA ARG A 59 -10.56 -16.35 -15.98
C ARG A 59 -9.06 -16.49 -16.04
N LEU A 60 -8.36 -16.40 -14.91
CA LEU A 60 -6.93 -16.69 -14.78
C LEU A 60 -6.65 -18.14 -15.21
N ALA A 61 -7.42 -19.10 -14.68
CA ALA A 61 -7.28 -20.52 -15.02
C ALA A 61 -7.54 -20.81 -16.51
N ARG A 62 -8.45 -20.06 -17.14
CA ARG A 62 -8.75 -20.15 -18.58
C ARG A 62 -7.75 -19.38 -19.46
N GLY A 63 -6.80 -18.63 -18.89
CA GLY A 63 -5.87 -17.78 -19.65
C GLY A 63 -6.53 -16.57 -20.32
N THR A 64 -7.79 -16.27 -19.99
CA THR A 64 -8.57 -15.14 -20.55
C THR A 64 -8.37 -13.81 -19.81
N LEU A 65 -7.58 -13.85 -18.75
CA LEU A 65 -7.19 -12.72 -17.93
C LEU A 65 -5.70 -12.91 -17.58
N PRO A 66 -4.79 -12.05 -18.07
CA PRO A 66 -3.37 -12.14 -17.73
C PRO A 66 -3.14 -11.89 -16.23
N ALA A 67 -2.22 -12.65 -15.61
CA ALA A 67 -1.86 -12.46 -14.21
C ALA A 67 -1.29 -11.05 -13.94
N ASP A 68 -0.51 -10.51 -14.88
CA ASP A 68 0.06 -9.17 -14.76
C ASP A 68 -1.01 -8.08 -14.73
N ALA A 69 -2.10 -8.25 -15.48
CA ALA A 69 -3.22 -7.30 -15.44
C ALA A 69 -3.95 -7.32 -14.08
N VAL A 70 -4.00 -8.48 -13.41
CA VAL A 70 -4.51 -8.61 -12.05
C VAL A 70 -3.55 -7.99 -11.03
N ALA A 71 -2.25 -8.17 -11.22
CA ALA A 71 -1.23 -7.54 -10.39
C ALA A 71 -1.27 -6.01 -10.50
N SER A 72 -1.39 -5.45 -11.71
CA SER A 72 -1.61 -4.01 -11.91
C SER A 72 -2.88 -3.52 -11.23
N GLY A 73 -3.99 -4.28 -11.36
CA GLY A 73 -5.23 -3.95 -10.66
C GLY A 73 -5.09 -3.95 -9.14
N PHE A 74 -4.22 -4.80 -8.57
CA PHE A 74 -3.92 -4.77 -7.13
C PHE A 74 -3.21 -3.47 -6.71
N TYR A 75 -2.33 -2.92 -7.55
CA TYR A 75 -1.70 -1.63 -7.28
C TYR A 75 -2.71 -0.47 -7.33
N ASP A 76 -3.64 -0.50 -8.27
CA ASP A 76 -4.74 0.47 -8.32
C ASP A 76 -5.66 0.36 -7.10
N VAL A 77 -5.90 -0.86 -6.63
CA VAL A 77 -6.63 -1.12 -5.39
C VAL A 77 -5.92 -0.51 -4.18
N LEU A 78 -4.61 -0.69 -4.04
CA LEU A 78 -3.83 -0.08 -2.95
C LEU A 78 -3.91 1.45 -3.01
N ARG A 79 -3.75 2.04 -4.20
CA ARG A 79 -3.89 3.48 -4.41
C ARG A 79 -5.29 3.97 -4.06
N ALA A 80 -6.34 3.20 -4.35
CA ALA A 80 -7.71 3.56 -4.00
C ALA A 80 -8.00 3.40 -2.49
N ALA A 81 -7.33 2.47 -1.82
CA ALA A 81 -7.53 2.19 -0.40
C ALA A 81 -6.85 3.22 0.53
N VAL A 82 -5.72 3.77 0.11
CA VAL A 82 -5.00 4.83 0.82
C VAL A 82 -4.59 5.93 -0.18
N PRO A 83 -5.54 6.79 -0.62
CA PRO A 83 -5.31 7.79 -1.68
C PRO A 83 -4.20 8.78 -1.40
N GLU A 84 -3.86 9.01 -0.13
CA GLU A 84 -2.83 9.94 0.32
C GLU A 84 -1.40 9.39 0.16
N LEU A 85 -1.25 8.09 -0.12
CA LEU A 85 0.03 7.42 -0.29
C LEU A 85 0.14 6.82 -1.69
N ALA A 86 1.36 6.72 -2.23
CA ALA A 86 1.57 5.87 -3.39
C ALA A 86 1.27 4.40 -3.05
N TRP A 87 0.94 3.60 -4.07
CA TRP A 87 0.60 2.19 -3.86
C TRP A 87 1.77 1.42 -3.23
N TRP A 88 3.02 1.77 -3.60
CA TRP A 88 4.22 1.10 -3.08
C TRP A 88 4.51 1.48 -1.63
N GLU A 89 4.22 2.71 -1.23
CA GLU A 89 4.33 3.14 0.17
C GLU A 89 3.34 2.35 1.03
N THR A 90 2.09 2.28 0.58
CA THR A 90 1.03 1.50 1.22
C THR A 90 1.44 0.03 1.34
N TYR A 91 1.91 -0.57 0.25
CA TYR A 91 2.39 -1.96 0.23
C TYR A 91 3.53 -2.18 1.24
N ARG A 92 4.55 -1.30 1.22
CA ARG A 92 5.73 -1.42 2.08
C ARG A 92 5.36 -1.26 3.55
N LEU A 93 4.54 -0.28 3.91
CA LEU A 93 4.11 -0.07 5.30
C LEU A 93 3.29 -1.26 5.82
N LEU A 94 2.36 -1.78 5.02
CA LEU A 94 1.60 -2.98 5.38
C LEU A 94 2.54 -4.20 5.55
N ALA A 95 3.49 -4.41 4.64
CA ALA A 95 4.45 -5.50 4.74
C ALA A 95 5.41 -5.36 5.94
N LEU A 96 5.91 -4.15 6.21
CA LEU A 96 6.75 -3.85 7.37
C LEU A 96 6.00 -4.09 8.68
N SER A 97 4.70 -3.79 8.72
CA SER A 97 3.86 -4.00 9.91
C SER A 97 3.70 -5.46 10.29
N ALA A 98 3.94 -6.40 9.37
CA ALA A 98 3.91 -7.84 9.63
C ALA A 98 5.21 -8.37 10.26
N GLN A 99 6.28 -7.58 10.29
CA GLN A 99 7.52 -7.99 10.93
C GLN A 99 7.33 -8.09 12.46
N PRO A 100 8.01 -9.04 13.15
CA PRO A 100 7.78 -9.30 14.58
C PRO A 100 7.94 -8.06 15.47
N SER A 101 8.94 -7.21 15.20
CA SER A 101 9.22 -6.02 16.02
C SER A 101 8.12 -4.94 15.88
N PRO A 102 7.78 -4.45 14.66
CA PRO A 102 6.65 -3.55 14.47
C PRO A 102 5.33 -4.13 14.98
N ALA A 103 5.00 -5.38 14.64
CA ALA A 103 3.75 -6.03 15.06
C ALA A 103 3.63 -6.09 16.59
N GLY A 104 4.70 -6.48 17.28
CA GLY A 104 4.73 -6.53 18.75
C GLY A 104 4.56 -5.16 19.39
N ARG A 105 5.25 -4.14 18.87
CA ARG A 105 5.12 -2.75 19.39
C ARG A 105 3.72 -2.17 19.16
N MET A 106 3.12 -2.40 17.99
CA MET A 106 1.74 -1.97 17.69
C MET A 106 0.75 -2.62 18.66
N LEU A 107 0.90 -3.93 18.92
CA LEU A 107 0.03 -4.67 19.85
C LEU A 107 0.18 -4.16 21.29
N LEU A 108 1.41 -3.89 21.74
CA LEU A 108 1.67 -3.31 23.06
C LEU A 108 1.14 -1.89 23.21
N ALA A 109 1.07 -1.13 22.11
CA ALA A 109 0.41 0.18 22.05
C ALA A 109 -1.13 0.09 22.01
N GLY A 110 -1.70 -1.11 22.06
CA GLY A 110 -3.15 -1.33 22.03
C GLY A 110 -3.78 -1.24 20.64
N LEU A 111 -2.97 -1.22 19.58
CA LEU A 111 -3.47 -1.16 18.20
C LEU A 111 -3.81 -2.57 17.69
N ASN A 112 -5.08 -2.77 17.34
CA ASN A 112 -5.57 -4.02 16.79
C ASN A 112 -5.80 -3.89 15.27
N PRO A 113 -5.08 -4.64 14.41
CA PRO A 113 -5.21 -4.53 12.95
C PRO A 113 -6.59 -4.96 12.43
N TRP A 114 -7.39 -5.69 13.21
CA TRP A 114 -8.76 -6.05 12.85
C TRP A 114 -9.78 -4.93 13.01
N LEU A 115 -9.42 -3.86 13.73
CA LEU A 115 -10.30 -2.72 14.01
C LEU A 115 -9.89 -1.45 13.26
N GLN A 116 -8.69 -1.43 12.67
CA GLN A 116 -8.14 -0.25 12.04
C GLN A 116 -8.32 -0.29 10.52
N PRO A 117 -8.72 0.84 9.90
CA PRO A 117 -8.63 1.03 8.46
C PRO A 117 -7.17 0.93 7.97
N PRO A 118 -6.93 0.50 6.71
CA PRO A 118 -5.58 0.39 6.16
C PRO A 118 -4.81 1.71 6.18
N ALA A 119 -5.48 2.84 5.91
CA ALA A 119 -4.85 4.17 5.96
C ALA A 119 -4.34 4.51 7.37
N ALA A 120 -5.21 4.41 8.39
CA ALA A 120 -4.83 4.65 9.79
C ALA A 120 -3.68 3.75 10.24
N TRP A 121 -3.72 2.48 9.82
CA TRP A 121 -2.66 1.52 10.12
C TRP A 121 -1.32 1.91 9.48
N CYS A 122 -1.32 2.32 8.20
CA CYS A 122 -0.09 2.76 7.52
C CYS A 122 0.56 3.95 8.23
N TYR A 123 -0.23 4.96 8.62
CA TYR A 123 0.29 6.11 9.36
C TYR A 123 0.80 5.74 10.75
N ALA A 124 0.10 4.85 11.46
CA ALA A 124 0.57 4.39 12.77
C ALA A 124 1.88 3.58 12.67
N VAL A 125 2.05 2.79 11.61
CA VAL A 125 3.31 2.06 11.34
C VAL A 125 4.42 3.04 10.98
N TYR A 126 4.13 4.04 10.14
CA TYR A 126 5.10 5.08 9.81
C TYR A 126 5.58 5.82 11.06
N GLU A 127 4.64 6.29 11.90
CA GLU A 127 4.95 6.97 13.16
C GLU A 127 5.80 6.06 14.04
N LEU A 128 5.41 4.80 14.24
CA LEU A 128 6.15 3.85 15.07
C LEU A 128 7.61 3.65 14.62
N LEU A 129 7.84 3.65 13.30
CA LEU A 129 9.14 3.41 12.68
C LEU A 129 10.02 4.67 12.64
N THR A 130 9.44 5.85 12.79
CA THR A 130 10.15 7.14 12.70
C THR A 130 10.19 7.89 14.03
N GLN A 131 9.35 7.51 14.99
CA GLN A 131 9.33 8.05 16.34
C GLN A 131 10.67 7.78 17.02
N ASP A 132 11.27 8.84 17.56
CA ASP A 132 12.55 8.82 18.29
C ASP A 132 13.77 8.35 17.47
N VAL A 133 13.65 8.32 16.13
CA VAL A 133 14.75 8.00 15.22
C VAL A 133 15.53 9.28 14.91
N ALA A 134 16.86 9.19 14.85
CA ALA A 134 17.71 10.30 14.44
C ALA A 134 17.29 10.83 13.06
N GLU A 135 17.31 12.16 12.88
CA GLU A 135 16.83 12.82 11.66
C GLU A 135 17.43 12.22 10.37
N LYS A 136 18.72 11.88 10.39
CA LYS A 136 19.41 11.21 9.28
C LYS A 136 18.80 9.86 8.92
N ASP A 137 18.46 9.05 9.91
CA ASP A 137 17.89 7.72 9.70
C ASP A 137 16.42 7.82 9.30
N ARG A 138 15.68 8.79 9.83
CA ARG A 138 14.34 9.13 9.36
C ARG A 138 14.36 9.56 7.89
N PHE A 139 15.26 10.46 7.51
CA PHE A 139 15.42 10.89 6.11
C PHE A 139 15.72 9.70 5.20
N ARG A 140 16.60 8.79 5.62
CA ARG A 140 16.90 7.57 4.87
C ARG A 140 15.67 6.68 4.72
N PHE A 141 14.89 6.51 5.78
CA PHE A 141 13.65 5.74 5.75
C PHE A 141 12.63 6.38 4.79
N ASP A 142 12.42 7.69 4.88
CA ASP A 142 11.52 8.43 4.00
C ASP A 142 11.92 8.32 2.53
N ALA A 143 13.22 8.45 2.23
CA ALA A 143 13.75 8.28 0.89
C ALA A 143 13.45 6.87 0.36
N GLN A 144 13.78 5.83 1.15
CA GLN A 144 13.51 4.44 0.78
C GLN A 144 12.01 4.15 0.60
N LEU A 145 11.17 4.73 1.46
CA LEU A 145 9.73 4.55 1.39
C LEU A 145 9.15 5.18 0.12
N LYS A 146 9.59 6.39 -0.23
CA LYS A 146 9.09 7.16 -1.38
C LYS A 146 9.63 6.69 -2.73
N THR A 147 10.83 6.10 -2.80
CA THR A 147 11.41 5.62 -4.07
C THR A 147 10.53 4.55 -4.73
N PRO A 148 10.02 4.75 -5.95
CA PRO A 148 9.19 3.74 -6.60
C PRO A 148 10.00 2.46 -6.93
N PRO A 149 9.32 1.30 -7.04
CA PRO A 149 9.95 0.08 -7.53
C PRO A 149 10.46 0.24 -8.98
N THR A 150 11.52 -0.49 -9.33
CA THR A 150 12.05 -0.53 -10.70
C THR A 150 10.96 -0.87 -11.71
N GLY A 151 10.87 -0.11 -12.79
CA GLY A 151 9.88 -0.33 -13.86
C GLY A 151 8.51 0.30 -13.63
N VAL A 152 8.34 1.03 -12.52
CA VAL A 152 7.26 2.02 -12.38
C VAL A 152 7.85 3.35 -12.85
N ASP A 153 7.23 3.98 -13.85
CA ASP A 153 7.70 5.26 -14.39
C ASP A 153 7.86 6.27 -13.25
N ASP A 154 9.11 6.62 -12.98
CA ASP A 154 9.49 7.78 -12.19
C ASP A 154 9.28 8.98 -13.13
N ASP A 155 8.31 9.85 -12.82
CA ASP A 155 8.31 11.22 -13.39
C ASP A 155 9.58 12.01 -12.97
N PHE A 156 10.49 11.39 -12.22
CA PHE A 156 11.84 11.84 -11.91
C PHE A 156 12.89 11.45 -12.95
N GLY A 157 12.48 11.04 -14.16
CA GLY A 157 13.32 10.48 -15.21
C GLY A 157 14.53 11.31 -15.69
N ASP A 158 14.73 12.55 -15.23
CA ASP A 158 15.86 13.41 -15.64
C ASP A 158 16.49 14.26 -14.50
N MET A 159 16.13 14.05 -13.22
CA MET A 159 16.72 14.86 -12.13
C MET A 159 18.07 14.29 -11.66
N ASP A 160 19.14 15.04 -11.93
CA ASP A 160 20.47 14.72 -11.43
C ASP A 160 20.54 14.82 -9.88
N PHE A 161 21.47 14.11 -9.26
CA PHE A 161 21.66 14.08 -7.81
C PHE A 161 21.81 15.48 -7.17
N ASP A 162 22.46 16.42 -7.86
CA ASP A 162 22.59 17.82 -7.44
C ASP A 162 21.23 18.54 -7.47
N GLN A 163 20.33 18.17 -8.39
CA GLN A 163 18.96 18.71 -8.44
C GLN A 163 18.09 18.15 -7.31
N MET A 164 18.24 16.87 -6.95
CA MET A 164 17.56 16.29 -5.78
C MET A 164 17.99 16.98 -4.47
N VAL A 165 19.29 17.28 -4.33
CA VAL A 165 19.82 18.01 -3.17
C VAL A 165 19.34 19.46 -3.14
N ALA A 166 19.21 20.11 -4.30
CA ALA A 166 18.66 21.46 -4.41
C ALA A 166 17.18 21.52 -4.03
N VAL A 167 16.36 20.54 -4.48
CA VAL A 167 14.94 20.44 -4.13
C VAL A 167 14.76 20.24 -2.62
N ALA A 168 15.55 19.36 -2.01
CA ALA A 168 15.53 19.13 -0.56
C ALA A 168 15.86 20.41 0.24
N ARG A 169 16.81 21.23 -0.23
CA ARG A 169 17.16 22.52 0.38
C ARG A 169 16.15 23.64 0.13
N SER A 170 15.35 23.54 -0.93
CA SER A 170 14.36 24.56 -1.31
C SER A 170 12.97 24.35 -0.70
N THR A 171 12.74 23.22 -0.01
CA THR A 171 11.48 22.91 0.65
C THR A 171 11.39 23.67 1.98
N PRO A 172 10.45 24.61 2.18
CA PRO A 172 10.39 25.41 3.41
C PRO A 172 10.09 24.52 4.62
N GLY A 173 11.00 24.51 5.61
CA GLY A 173 10.87 23.73 6.85
C GLY A 173 12.01 22.75 7.14
N MET A 174 13.01 22.62 6.24
CA MET A 174 14.26 21.88 6.47
C MET A 174 15.48 22.81 6.57
N GLY A 175 15.43 23.79 7.47
CA GLY A 175 16.53 24.69 7.79
C GLY A 175 16.61 24.92 9.29
#